data_AF-A0A3G1KTM8-F1
#
_entry.id   AF-A0A3G1KTM8-F1
#
_cell.length_a   1.000
_cell.length_b   1.000
_cell.length_c   1.000
_cell.angle_alpha   90.00
_cell.angle_beta   90.00
_cell.angle_gamma   90.00
#
_symmetry.space_group_name_H-M   'P 1'
#
loop_
_entity.id
_entity.type
_entity.pdbx_description
1 polymer ?
#
loop_
_entity_poly.entity_id
_entity_poly.type
_entity_poly.pdbx_seq_one_letter_code
_entity_poly.pdbx_strand_id
1 'polypeptide(L)'
;MIRKSIMVTTVLIFVLLFSSCSSLRPTENSSKELLANRDELPKLQQQIEQLQNEKKSLQSQIDSLQSVWSADLTGDGKNETIIAPPWPTPVSLFEQGGSLKVESAEKNILIDEKSGIMSVVGIYNVGAKTPVLITLQWGGGSMGNYYGAYLFDPDDHKLKRLQWDHYEVAIGSLDDSMCKPGSIVIKNRGLKSNGEYQPFYQRWIFKDGQMMSVEKWDPVLLDTASEK
;
A
#
# COMPACT_ATOMS: atom_id res chain seq x y z
N MET A 1 -18.88 49.19 -25.82
CA MET A 1 -19.35 48.11 -26.71
C MET A 1 -18.47 47.99 -27.97
N ILE A 2 -17.13 48.07 -27.85
CA ILE A 2 -16.20 48.15 -29.01
C ILE A 2 -15.08 47.08 -28.97
N ARG A 3 -14.90 46.33 -27.86
CA ARG A 3 -13.81 45.36 -27.73
C ARG A 3 -14.10 43.95 -28.25
N LYS A 4 -15.36 43.58 -28.50
CA LYS A 4 -15.72 42.22 -28.98
C LYS A 4 -15.72 42.09 -30.51
N SER A 5 -15.74 43.20 -31.26
CA SER A 5 -15.83 43.16 -32.73
C SER A 5 -14.47 43.07 -33.44
N ILE A 6 -13.37 43.42 -32.77
CA ILE A 6 -12.02 43.37 -33.39
C ILE A 6 -11.46 41.94 -33.37
N MET A 7 -11.78 41.16 -32.33
CA MET A 7 -11.22 39.82 -32.16
C MET A 7 -11.81 38.78 -33.13
N VAL A 8 -13.05 38.97 -33.60
CA VAL A 8 -13.70 38.08 -34.57
C VAL A 8 -13.13 38.29 -35.98
N THR A 9 -12.74 39.52 -36.33
CA THR A 9 -12.19 39.84 -37.65
C THR A 9 -10.76 39.32 -37.82
N THR A 10 -9.96 39.27 -36.75
CA THR A 10 -8.58 38.76 -36.81
C THR A 10 -8.53 37.23 -36.98
N VAL A 11 -9.48 36.49 -36.39
CA VAL A 11 -9.56 35.03 -36.55
C VAL A 11 -10.01 34.64 -37.97
N LEU A 12 -10.93 35.42 -38.58
CA LEU A 12 -11.42 35.12 -39.93
C LEU A 12 -10.35 35.38 -41.02
N ILE A 13 -9.47 36.36 -40.83
CA ILE A 13 -8.37 36.65 -41.76
C ILE A 13 -7.25 35.59 -41.65
N PHE A 14 -7.03 35.01 -40.46
CA PHE A 14 -6.09 33.90 -40.30
C PHE A 14 -6.62 32.59 -40.93
N VAL A 15 -7.94 32.39 -40.99
CA VAL A 15 -8.55 31.24 -41.67
C VAL A 15 -8.51 31.38 -43.19
N LEU A 16 -8.51 32.60 -43.73
CA LEU A 16 -8.51 32.83 -45.19
C LEU A 16 -7.11 32.98 -45.82
N LEU A 17 -6.06 33.27 -45.04
CA LEU A 17 -4.69 33.42 -45.56
C LEU A 17 -3.87 32.12 -45.66
N PHE A 18 -4.39 30.98 -45.18
CA PHE A 18 -3.82 29.64 -45.47
C PHE A 18 -4.49 28.95 -46.67
N SER A 19 -5.36 29.66 -47.40
CA SER A 19 -6.02 29.14 -48.60
C SER A 19 -5.27 29.48 -49.89
N SER A 20 -3.94 29.61 -49.83
CA SER A 20 -3.09 29.58 -51.03
C SER A 20 -2.87 28.12 -51.42
N CYS A 21 -3.54 27.71 -52.50
CA CYS A 21 -3.28 26.49 -53.26
C CYS A 21 -1.77 26.28 -53.49
N SER A 22 -1.14 25.52 -52.61
CA SER A 22 -0.21 24.50 -53.07
C SER A 22 -1.07 23.29 -53.37
N SER A 23 -1.25 22.97 -54.65
CA SER A 23 -1.65 21.62 -55.02
C SER A 23 -0.48 20.71 -54.65
N LEU A 24 -0.35 20.36 -53.37
CA LEU A 24 0.19 19.06 -53.04
C LEU A 24 -0.82 18.08 -53.63
N ARG A 25 -0.54 17.63 -54.87
CA ARG A 25 -0.91 16.25 -55.19
C ARG A 25 -0.37 15.45 -54.02
N PRO A 26 -1.22 14.76 -53.23
CA PRO A 26 -0.68 13.81 -52.28
C PRO A 26 0.22 12.91 -53.14
N THR A 27 1.52 12.95 -52.87
CA THR A 27 2.42 11.95 -53.43
C THR A 27 1.77 10.61 -53.10
N GLU A 28 1.78 9.68 -54.04
CA GLU A 28 1.09 8.40 -53.89
C GLU A 28 1.44 7.68 -52.57
N ASN A 29 2.59 8.03 -51.96
CA ASN A 29 3.00 7.64 -50.61
C ASN A 29 2.16 8.27 -49.48
N SER A 30 1.85 9.56 -49.52
CA SER A 30 1.12 10.25 -48.42
C SER A 30 -0.35 9.82 -48.36
N SER A 31 -0.98 9.54 -49.50
CA SER A 31 -2.33 8.96 -49.54
C SER A 31 -2.34 7.49 -49.09
N LYS A 32 -1.30 6.70 -49.43
CA LYS A 32 -1.12 5.33 -48.93
C LYS A 32 -0.87 5.29 -47.42
N GLU A 33 -0.05 6.19 -46.87
CA GLU A 33 0.15 6.32 -45.42
C GLU A 33 -1.14 6.75 -44.70
N LEU A 34 -1.90 7.69 -45.24
CA LEU A 34 -3.20 8.10 -44.67
C LEU A 34 -4.23 6.97 -44.66
N LEU A 35 -4.26 6.16 -45.73
CA LEU A 35 -5.14 4.99 -45.81
C LEU A 35 -4.67 3.88 -44.86
N ALA A 36 -3.38 3.60 -44.80
CA ALA A 36 -2.81 2.63 -43.85
C ALA A 36 -3.07 3.03 -42.39
N ASN A 37 -2.84 4.30 -42.04
CA ASN A 37 -3.14 4.84 -40.70
C ASN A 37 -4.64 4.79 -40.37
N ARG A 38 -5.51 4.98 -41.36
CA ARG A 38 -6.97 4.88 -41.21
C ARG A 38 -7.43 3.45 -40.95
N ASP A 39 -6.72 2.45 -41.47
CA ASP A 39 -7.02 1.03 -41.26
C ASP A 39 -6.36 0.47 -39.98
N GLU A 40 -5.32 1.13 -39.46
CA GLU A 40 -4.67 0.80 -38.19
C GLU A 40 -5.38 1.41 -36.98
N LEU A 41 -5.99 2.58 -37.11
CA LEU A 41 -6.68 3.26 -36.00
C LEU A 41 -7.77 2.39 -35.34
N PRO A 42 -8.67 1.71 -36.09
CA PRO A 42 -9.68 0.84 -35.52
C PRO A 42 -9.08 -0.38 -34.80
N LYS A 43 -7.97 -0.92 -35.34
CA LYS A 43 -7.26 -2.05 -34.72
C LYS A 43 -6.63 -1.65 -33.39
N LEU A 44 -6.01 -0.48 -33.34
CA LEU A 44 -5.44 0.07 -32.10
C LEU A 44 -6.54 0.37 -31.07
N GLN A 45 -7.68 0.92 -31.49
CA GLN A 45 -8.84 1.13 -30.60
C GLN A 45 -9.37 -0.18 -30.02
N GLN A 46 -9.53 -1.20 -30.87
CA GLN A 46 -9.96 -2.53 -30.44
C GLN A 46 -8.96 -3.16 -29.45
N GLN A 47 -7.66 -2.98 -29.69
CA GLN A 47 -6.61 -3.50 -28.82
C GLN A 47 -6.58 -2.78 -27.46
N ILE A 48 -6.78 -1.46 -27.43
CA ILE A 48 -6.91 -0.70 -26.18
C ILE A 48 -8.12 -1.18 -25.37
N GLU A 49 -9.26 -1.36 -26.01
CA GLU A 49 -10.48 -1.85 -25.35
C GLU A 49 -10.28 -3.26 -24.79
N GLN A 50 -9.62 -4.15 -25.54
CA GLN A 50 -9.27 -5.49 -25.06
C GLN A 50 -8.35 -5.43 -23.83
N LEU A 51 -7.29 -4.63 -23.87
CA LEU A 51 -6.37 -4.48 -22.73
C LEU A 51 -7.06 -3.87 -21.50
N GLN A 52 -7.99 -2.94 -21.70
CA GLN A 52 -8.78 -2.38 -20.59
C GLN A 52 -9.69 -3.44 -19.94
N ASN A 53 -10.31 -4.29 -20.75
CA ASN A 53 -11.14 -5.40 -20.27
C ASN A 53 -10.32 -6.47 -19.55
N GLU A 54 -9.15 -6.83 -20.08
CA GLU A 54 -8.21 -7.74 -19.42
C GLU A 54 -7.74 -7.17 -18.07
N LYS A 55 -7.35 -5.89 -18.04
CA LYS A 55 -6.99 -5.21 -16.79
C LYS A 55 -8.13 -5.25 -15.76
N LYS A 56 -9.37 -4.99 -16.19
CA LYS A 56 -10.54 -5.04 -15.30
C LYS A 56 -10.82 -6.44 -14.76
N SER A 57 -10.69 -7.46 -15.60
CA SER A 57 -10.83 -8.87 -15.21
C SER A 57 -9.75 -9.28 -14.20
N LEU A 58 -8.49 -8.94 -14.47
CA LEU A 58 -7.37 -9.19 -13.57
C LEU A 58 -7.54 -8.46 -12.24
N GLN A 59 -7.97 -7.20 -12.26
CA GLN A 59 -8.28 -6.45 -11.04
C GLN A 59 -9.38 -7.14 -10.23
N SER A 60 -10.47 -7.58 -10.87
CA SER A 60 -11.53 -8.32 -10.18
C SER A 60 -11.06 -9.65 -9.58
N GLN A 61 -10.14 -10.35 -10.26
CA GLN A 61 -9.54 -11.57 -9.71
C GLN A 61 -8.64 -11.25 -8.50
N ILE A 62 -7.84 -10.20 -8.58
CA ILE A 62 -7.00 -9.72 -7.47
C ILE A 62 -7.88 -9.29 -6.27
N ASP A 63 -8.95 -8.54 -6.53
CA ASP A 63 -9.88 -8.09 -5.49
C ASP A 63 -10.59 -9.30 -4.84
N SER A 64 -10.91 -10.35 -5.61
CA SER A 64 -11.47 -11.59 -5.06
C SER A 64 -10.49 -12.40 -4.21
N LEU A 65 -9.19 -12.11 -4.29
CA LEU A 65 -8.18 -12.72 -3.44
C LEU A 65 -7.97 -11.93 -2.14
N GLN A 66 -8.65 -10.80 -1.94
CA GLN A 66 -8.48 -10.01 -0.72
C GLN A 66 -8.97 -10.76 0.51
N SER A 67 -8.23 -10.56 1.60
CA SER A 67 -8.64 -11.01 2.93
C SER A 67 -9.43 -9.91 3.61
N VAL A 68 -10.48 -10.31 4.34
CA VAL A 68 -11.34 -9.38 5.09
C VAL A 68 -11.30 -9.75 6.57
N TRP A 69 -10.97 -8.78 7.42
CA TRP A 69 -11.02 -8.90 8.87
C TRP A 69 -12.03 -7.91 9.45
N SER A 70 -12.45 -8.17 10.68
CA SER A 70 -13.38 -7.32 11.43
C SER A 70 -12.90 -7.16 12.87
N ALA A 71 -12.72 -5.92 13.32
CA ALA A 71 -12.29 -5.62 14.68
C ALA A 71 -12.61 -4.17 15.06
N ASP A 72 -12.87 -3.91 16.35
CA ASP A 72 -13.02 -2.56 16.90
C ASP A 72 -11.65 -1.90 17.08
N LEU A 73 -11.23 -1.12 16.08
CA LEU A 73 -9.99 -0.35 16.05
C LEU A 73 -10.17 1.06 16.60
N THR A 74 -11.41 1.56 16.69
CA THR A 74 -11.72 2.91 17.18
C THR A 74 -12.06 2.97 18.66
N GLY A 75 -12.35 1.82 19.28
CA GLY A 75 -12.77 1.67 20.67
C GLY A 75 -14.21 2.11 20.91
N ASP A 76 -15.05 2.19 19.88
CA ASP A 76 -16.45 2.63 19.98
C ASP A 76 -17.43 1.46 20.18
N GLY A 77 -16.91 0.23 20.25
CA GLY A 77 -17.68 -1.00 20.41
C GLY A 77 -18.27 -1.54 19.11
N LYS A 78 -17.98 -0.93 17.95
CA LYS A 78 -18.34 -1.44 16.63
C LYS A 78 -17.09 -1.86 15.90
N ASN A 79 -17.23 -2.89 15.05
CA ASN A 79 -16.10 -3.36 14.28
C ASN A 79 -15.92 -2.58 12.98
N GLU A 80 -14.69 -2.18 12.72
CA GLU A 80 -14.21 -1.78 11.41
C GLU A 80 -14.13 -2.98 10.45
N THR A 81 -14.23 -2.70 9.16
CA THR A 81 -13.92 -3.63 8.07
C THR A 81 -12.50 -3.38 7.58
N ILE A 82 -11.65 -4.39 7.64
CA ILE A 82 -10.25 -4.32 7.19
C ILE A 82 -10.14 -5.17 5.93
N ILE A 83 -9.75 -4.57 4.82
CA ILE A 83 -9.57 -5.22 3.52
C ILE A 83 -8.09 -5.10 3.18
N ALA A 84 -7.42 -6.23 3.05
CA ALA A 84 -6.00 -6.27 2.76
C ALA A 84 -5.66 -7.42 1.81
N PRO A 85 -4.39 -7.58 1.42
CA PRO A 85 -4.02 -8.63 0.50
C PRO A 85 -4.31 -10.03 1.06
N PRO A 86 -4.41 -11.05 0.19
CA PRO A 86 -4.54 -12.45 0.57
C PRO A 86 -3.49 -12.89 1.59
N TRP A 87 -3.89 -13.77 2.51
CA TRP A 87 -2.99 -14.61 3.28
C TRP A 87 -3.24 -16.09 2.96
N PRO A 88 -2.22 -16.86 2.53
CA PRO A 88 -0.82 -16.47 2.35
C PRO A 88 -0.63 -15.49 1.16
N THR A 89 0.34 -14.58 1.28
CA THR A 89 0.64 -13.58 0.26
C THR A 89 1.17 -14.24 -1.02
N PRO A 90 0.54 -14.04 -2.19
CA PRO A 90 1.02 -14.58 -3.45
C PRO A 90 2.33 -13.90 -3.87
N VAL A 91 3.18 -14.66 -4.57
CA VAL A 91 4.49 -14.22 -5.04
C VAL A 91 4.41 -12.95 -5.89
N SER A 92 3.31 -12.76 -6.63
CA SER A 92 3.09 -11.57 -7.47
C SER A 92 3.08 -10.25 -6.70
N LEU A 93 2.86 -10.27 -5.38
CA LEU A 93 2.87 -9.05 -4.58
C LEU A 93 4.28 -8.71 -4.04
N PHE A 94 5.24 -9.64 -4.06
CA PHE A 94 6.51 -9.48 -3.35
C PHE A 94 7.36 -8.27 -3.79
N GLU A 95 7.15 -7.76 -5.01
CA GLU A 95 7.88 -6.60 -5.52
C GLU A 95 7.26 -5.26 -5.13
N GLN A 96 5.92 -5.17 -5.02
CA GLN A 96 5.23 -3.87 -4.89
C GLN A 96 4.26 -3.77 -3.71
N GLY A 97 3.95 -4.86 -3.04
CA GLY A 97 2.85 -4.88 -2.11
C GLY A 97 1.48 -4.92 -2.80
N GLY A 98 0.46 -5.21 -2.00
CA GLY A 98 -0.93 -4.88 -2.28
C GLY A 98 -1.40 -3.69 -1.44
N SER A 99 -2.71 -3.43 -1.52
CA SER A 99 -3.38 -2.32 -0.84
C SER A 99 -3.92 -2.72 0.54
N LEU A 100 -4.08 -1.75 1.42
CA LEU A 100 -4.79 -1.87 2.68
C LEU A 100 -5.86 -0.79 2.76
N LYS A 101 -7.10 -1.20 2.98
CA LYS A 101 -8.22 -0.31 3.22
C LYS A 101 -8.90 -0.66 4.53
N VAL A 102 -9.19 0.34 5.35
CA VAL A 102 -9.97 0.17 6.57
C VAL A 102 -11.15 1.10 6.54
N GLU A 103 -12.34 0.57 6.78
CA GLU A 103 -13.60 1.31 6.85
C GLU A 103 -14.23 1.16 8.24
N SER A 104 -14.72 2.26 8.80
CA SER A 104 -15.63 2.23 9.95
C SER A 104 -16.95 1.51 9.63
N ALA A 105 -17.71 1.20 10.68
CA ALA A 105 -19.07 0.64 10.54
C ALA A 105 -19.98 1.51 9.65
N GLU A 106 -19.82 2.83 9.70
CA GLU A 106 -20.55 3.80 8.88
C GLU A 106 -19.94 4.04 7.48
N LYS A 107 -18.98 3.20 7.07
CA LYS A 107 -18.30 3.28 5.76
C LYS A 107 -17.41 4.49 5.54
N ASN A 108 -17.03 5.21 6.60
CA ASN A 108 -15.96 6.19 6.53
C ASN A 108 -14.62 5.48 6.38
N ILE A 109 -13.81 5.93 5.42
CA ILE A 109 -12.45 5.42 5.18
C ILE A 109 -11.55 5.87 6.32
N LEU A 110 -10.94 4.95 7.05
CA LEU A 110 -9.95 5.22 8.11
C LEU A 110 -8.50 5.09 7.59
N ILE A 111 -8.26 4.19 6.63
CA ILE A 111 -7.00 4.00 5.88
C ILE A 111 -7.34 3.67 4.42
N ASP A 112 -6.53 4.14 3.48
CA ASP A 112 -6.59 3.75 2.07
C ASP A 112 -5.20 3.74 1.42
N GLU A 113 -4.35 2.81 1.87
CA GLU A 113 -3.00 2.58 1.33
C GLU A 113 -3.10 1.80 0.02
N LYS A 114 -2.44 2.29 -1.03
CA LYS A 114 -2.58 1.73 -2.38
C LYS A 114 -1.57 0.63 -2.71
N SER A 115 -0.48 0.54 -1.96
CA SER A 115 0.61 -0.42 -2.18
C SER A 115 1.44 -0.62 -0.91
N GLY A 116 2.45 -1.48 -0.98
CA GLY A 116 3.43 -1.66 0.10
C GLY A 116 2.99 -2.54 1.27
N ILE A 117 1.79 -3.13 1.23
CA ILE A 117 1.32 -4.06 2.27
C ILE A 117 1.31 -5.49 1.72
N MET A 118 1.85 -6.45 2.46
CA MET A 118 1.83 -7.88 2.13
C MET A 118 0.70 -8.63 2.80
N SER A 119 0.41 -8.28 4.05
CA SER A 119 -0.67 -8.89 4.81
C SER A 119 -0.98 -8.05 6.04
N VAL A 120 -2.19 -8.22 6.58
CA VAL A 120 -2.42 -7.96 7.99
C VAL A 120 -1.86 -9.13 8.78
N VAL A 121 -1.11 -8.82 9.84
CA VAL A 121 -0.48 -9.83 10.70
C VAL A 121 -1.34 -10.07 11.93
N GLY A 122 -1.85 -8.99 12.52
CA GLY A 122 -2.75 -9.10 13.66
C GLY A 122 -3.13 -7.75 14.24
N ILE A 123 -3.94 -7.80 15.29
CA ILE A 123 -4.50 -6.64 15.98
C ILE A 123 -4.21 -6.83 17.46
N TYR A 124 -3.44 -5.90 18.05
CA TYR A 124 -2.84 -6.11 19.36
C TYR A 124 -3.15 -4.95 20.30
N ASN A 125 -3.51 -5.30 21.53
CA ASN A 125 -3.58 -4.35 22.63
C ASN A 125 -2.18 -4.16 23.19
N VAL A 126 -1.50 -3.08 22.79
CA VAL A 126 -0.09 -2.82 23.13
C VAL A 126 0.11 -1.70 24.14
N GLY A 127 -0.89 -1.47 25.00
CA GLY A 127 -0.88 -0.39 26.00
C GLY A 127 -1.45 0.95 25.49
N ALA A 128 -1.81 1.02 24.21
CA ALA A 128 -2.64 2.09 23.66
C ALA A 128 -4.09 2.01 24.16
N LYS A 129 -4.83 3.11 24.01
CA LYS A 129 -6.26 3.17 24.36
C LYS A 129 -7.12 2.29 23.44
N THR A 130 -6.75 2.21 22.17
CA THR A 130 -7.39 1.34 21.17
C THR A 130 -6.38 0.33 20.63
N PRO A 131 -6.82 -0.79 20.02
CA PRO A 131 -5.90 -1.77 19.47
C PRO A 131 -5.04 -1.21 18.34
N VAL A 132 -3.81 -1.72 18.22
CA VAL A 132 -2.90 -1.40 17.12
C VAL A 132 -3.01 -2.48 16.04
N LEU A 133 -3.25 -2.05 14.80
CA LEU A 133 -3.21 -2.91 13.62
C LEU A 133 -1.77 -3.09 13.15
N ILE A 134 -1.30 -4.32 13.08
CA ILE A 134 0.04 -4.68 12.62
C ILE A 134 -0.03 -5.26 11.22
N THR A 135 0.82 -4.75 10.34
CA THR A 135 0.91 -5.18 8.94
C THR A 135 2.31 -5.68 8.62
N LEU A 136 2.39 -6.62 7.68
CA LEU A 136 3.61 -7.01 7.03
C LEU A 136 3.75 -6.11 5.79
N GLN A 137 4.83 -5.34 5.69
CA GLN A 137 5.08 -4.47 4.53
C GLN A 137 5.97 -5.16 3.50
N TRP A 138 6.94 -5.92 3.98
CA TRP A 138 7.84 -6.71 3.14
C TRP A 138 8.30 -7.93 3.92
N GLY A 139 8.51 -9.05 3.23
CA GLY A 139 8.92 -10.30 3.84
C GLY A 139 9.86 -11.08 2.94
N GLY A 140 10.73 -11.88 3.57
CA GLY A 140 11.71 -12.72 2.87
C GLY A 140 13.07 -12.05 2.73
N GLY A 141 14.10 -12.71 3.28
CA GLY A 141 15.49 -12.24 3.25
C GLY A 141 16.25 -12.65 4.51
N SER A 142 17.56 -12.42 4.53
CA SER A 142 18.41 -12.72 5.70
C SER A 142 18.09 -11.85 6.91
N MET A 143 17.47 -10.69 6.69
CA MET A 143 17.16 -9.68 7.71
C MET A 143 15.81 -9.89 8.41
N GLY A 144 14.87 -10.66 7.83
CA GLY A 144 13.56 -10.92 8.42
C GLY A 144 12.40 -10.21 7.70
N ASN A 145 11.28 -10.08 8.38
CA ASN A 145 10.08 -9.40 7.92
C ASN A 145 10.04 -7.95 8.43
N TYR A 146 9.46 -7.05 7.64
CA TYR A 146 9.32 -5.63 7.95
C TYR A 146 7.87 -5.33 8.32
N TYR A 147 7.67 -4.82 9.53
CA TYR A 147 6.35 -4.63 10.12
C TYR A 147 5.97 -3.16 10.21
N GLY A 148 4.74 -2.84 9.80
CA GLY A 148 4.08 -1.56 10.03
C GLY A 148 3.11 -1.64 11.21
N ALA A 149 2.79 -0.48 11.78
CA ALA A 149 1.78 -0.36 12.83
C ALA A 149 0.87 0.84 12.53
N TYR A 150 -0.42 0.68 12.82
CA TYR A 150 -1.43 1.72 12.71
C TYR A 150 -2.29 1.80 13.97
N LEU A 151 -2.57 3.01 14.44
CA LEU A 151 -3.38 3.27 15.64
C LEU A 151 -4.41 4.35 15.36
N PHE A 152 -5.60 4.25 15.97
CA PHE A 152 -6.66 5.22 15.75
C PHE A 152 -6.34 6.54 16.43
N ASP A 153 -6.45 7.62 15.64
CA ASP A 153 -6.36 8.98 16.12
C ASP A 153 -7.78 9.58 16.19
N PRO A 154 -8.27 9.87 17.40
CA PRO A 154 -9.60 10.45 17.59
C PRO A 154 -9.70 11.91 17.15
N ASP A 155 -8.60 12.64 17.01
CA ASP A 155 -8.63 14.04 16.56
C ASP A 155 -8.85 14.10 15.05
N ASP A 156 -8.13 13.26 14.29
CA ASP A 156 -8.23 13.22 12.83
C ASP A 156 -9.28 12.22 12.30
N HIS A 157 -9.85 11.38 13.18
CA HIS A 157 -10.79 10.31 12.82
C HIS A 157 -10.21 9.37 11.73
N LYS A 158 -8.93 9.04 11.86
CA LYS A 158 -8.18 8.16 10.94
C LYS A 158 -7.29 7.23 11.74
N LEU A 159 -6.89 6.11 11.15
CA LEU A 159 -5.78 5.33 11.67
C LEU A 159 -4.47 5.95 11.16
N LYS A 160 -3.58 6.33 12.09
CA LYS A 160 -2.26 6.88 11.79
C LYS A 160 -1.20 5.81 11.84
N ARG A 161 -0.26 5.89 10.91
CA ARG A 161 0.95 5.06 10.94
C ARG A 161 1.81 5.45 12.14
N LEU A 162 2.24 4.45 12.91
CA LEU A 162 3.15 4.63 14.04
C LEU A 162 4.60 4.41 13.62
N GLN A 163 5.51 5.08 14.32
CA GLN A 163 6.95 4.81 14.24
C GLN A 163 7.36 3.77 15.29
N TRP A 164 8.42 3.01 14.99
CA TRP A 164 9.10 2.04 15.83
C TRP A 164 10.47 2.58 16.22
N ASP A 165 10.65 3.01 17.47
CA ASP A 165 11.91 3.63 17.93
C ASP A 165 12.45 4.71 16.94
N HIS A 166 11.56 5.56 16.41
CA HIS A 166 11.83 6.59 15.38
C HIS A 166 12.11 6.07 13.95
N TYR A 167 11.87 4.79 13.69
CA TYR A 167 11.89 4.19 12.37
C TYR A 167 10.47 3.93 11.86
N GLU A 168 10.28 3.81 10.55
CA GLU A 168 8.95 3.56 9.99
C GLU A 168 8.49 2.10 10.10
N VAL A 169 9.42 1.19 10.40
CA VAL A 169 9.21 -0.26 10.44
C VAL A 169 10.07 -0.94 11.51
N ALA A 170 9.53 -1.99 12.11
CA ALA A 170 10.32 -2.95 12.89
C ALA A 170 10.69 -4.13 12.00
N ILE A 171 11.86 -4.73 12.25
CA ILE A 171 12.35 -5.90 11.49
C ILE A 171 12.36 -7.11 12.42
N GLY A 172 12.10 -8.31 11.89
CA GLY A 172 12.33 -9.58 12.58
C GLY A 172 11.31 -10.66 12.22
N SER A 173 11.00 -11.55 13.15
CA SER A 173 9.89 -12.50 13.06
C SER A 173 8.98 -12.27 14.26
N LEU A 174 7.73 -11.90 14.02
CA LEU A 174 6.74 -11.81 15.08
C LEU A 174 6.56 -13.17 15.76
N ASP A 175 6.56 -13.18 17.09
CA ASP A 175 6.35 -14.38 17.90
C ASP A 175 5.08 -14.19 18.75
N ASP A 176 3.96 -14.60 18.18
CA ASP A 176 2.65 -14.46 18.82
C ASP A 176 2.55 -15.24 20.14
N SER A 177 3.30 -16.33 20.30
CA SER A 177 3.29 -17.14 21.51
C SER A 177 3.87 -16.41 22.73
N MET A 178 4.74 -15.43 22.48
CA MET A 178 5.39 -14.60 23.48
C MET A 178 4.66 -13.26 23.68
N CYS A 179 3.75 -12.89 22.79
CA CYS A 179 2.95 -11.67 22.90
C CYS A 179 1.96 -11.78 24.07
N LYS A 180 1.94 -10.75 24.92
CA LYS A 180 1.02 -10.64 26.07
C LYS A 180 0.24 -9.34 25.97
N PRO A 181 -0.96 -9.24 26.58
CA PRO A 181 -1.65 -7.96 26.69
C PRO A 181 -0.72 -6.85 27.15
N GLY A 182 -0.74 -5.73 26.43
CA GLY A 182 0.16 -4.60 26.64
C GLY A 182 1.45 -4.64 25.82
N SER A 183 1.71 -5.68 25.02
CA SER A 183 2.96 -5.76 24.25
C SER A 183 2.90 -6.70 23.04
N ILE A 184 3.85 -6.54 22.13
CA ILE A 184 4.19 -7.53 21.11
C ILE A 184 5.66 -7.89 21.19
N VAL A 185 6.02 -9.08 20.69
CA VAL A 185 7.38 -9.60 20.73
C VAL A 185 7.84 -9.95 19.32
N ILE A 186 8.95 -9.35 18.91
CA ILE A 186 9.59 -9.61 17.63
C ILE A 186 10.94 -10.28 17.90
N LYS A 187 11.12 -11.47 17.33
CA LYS A 187 12.39 -12.19 17.32
C LYS A 187 13.32 -11.59 16.27
N ASN A 188 14.46 -11.12 16.72
CA ASN A 188 15.49 -10.46 15.95
C ASN A 188 16.79 -11.27 15.87
N ARG A 189 17.72 -10.80 15.05
CA ARG A 189 19.09 -11.30 14.97
C ARG A 189 20.05 -10.17 15.29
N GLY A 190 21.01 -10.43 16.17
CA GLY A 190 22.09 -9.50 16.52
C GLY A 190 23.45 -10.16 16.29
N LEU A 191 24.50 -9.35 16.28
CA LEU A 191 25.87 -9.84 16.26
C LEU A 191 26.41 -10.00 17.67
N LYS A 192 27.06 -11.13 17.92
CA LYS A 192 27.94 -11.34 19.07
C LYS A 192 29.24 -10.55 18.92
N SER A 193 30.00 -10.45 20.01
CA SER A 193 31.34 -9.86 20.01
C SER A 193 32.33 -10.59 19.09
N ASN A 194 32.12 -11.89 18.82
CA ASN A 194 32.92 -12.68 17.88
C ASN A 194 32.45 -12.56 16.41
N GLY A 195 31.43 -11.73 16.12
CA GLY A 195 30.88 -11.54 14.77
C GLY A 195 29.86 -12.59 14.32
N GLU A 196 29.54 -13.59 15.14
CA GLU A 196 28.48 -14.54 14.82
C GLU A 196 27.09 -13.95 15.07
N TYR A 197 26.10 -14.41 14.30
CA TYR A 197 24.71 -14.07 14.57
C TYR A 197 24.17 -14.83 15.78
N GLN A 198 23.40 -14.14 16.62
CA GLN A 198 22.56 -14.76 17.64
C GLN A 198 21.12 -14.22 17.57
N PRO A 199 20.11 -15.10 17.73
CA PRO A 199 18.75 -14.66 17.89
C PRO A 199 18.56 -14.01 19.26
N PHE A 200 17.72 -12.97 19.30
CA PHE A 200 17.23 -12.38 20.54
C PHE A 200 15.76 -11.99 20.37
N TYR A 201 15.02 -11.85 21.45
CA TYR A 201 13.65 -11.34 21.43
C TYR A 201 13.65 -9.89 21.86
N GLN A 202 12.78 -9.11 21.23
CA GLN A 202 12.60 -7.70 21.53
C GLN A 202 11.11 -7.44 21.78
N ARG A 203 10.80 -6.91 22.96
CA ARG A 203 9.44 -6.56 23.36
C ARG A 203 9.16 -5.09 23.05
N TRP A 204 8.00 -4.85 22.45
CA TRP A 204 7.53 -3.55 22.03
C TRP A 204 6.21 -3.21 22.71
N ILE A 205 6.09 -1.96 23.14
CA ILE A 205 4.86 -1.39 23.69
C ILE A 205 4.55 -0.05 23.01
N PHE A 206 3.30 0.39 23.04
CA PHE A 206 2.96 1.75 22.63
C PHE A 206 3.16 2.72 23.80
N LYS A 207 3.91 3.79 23.57
CA LYS A 207 4.15 4.86 24.54
C LYS A 207 4.50 6.16 23.82
N ASP A 208 3.95 7.27 24.30
CA ASP A 208 4.27 8.63 23.82
C ASP A 208 4.08 8.81 22.30
N GLY A 209 3.04 8.18 21.73
CA GLY A 209 2.72 8.31 20.30
C GLY A 209 3.49 7.37 19.37
N GLN A 210 4.33 6.48 19.90
CA GLN A 210 5.14 5.56 19.11
C GLN A 210 5.25 4.17 19.71
N MET A 211 5.69 3.21 18.91
CA MET A 211 6.08 1.88 19.36
C MET A 211 7.51 1.94 19.90
N MET A 212 7.67 1.61 21.17
CA MET A 212 8.92 1.67 21.92
C MET A 212 9.42 0.28 22.25
N SER A 213 10.69 -0.01 21.96
CA SER A 213 11.32 -1.19 22.51
C SER A 213 11.64 -0.97 23.99
N VAL A 214 11.24 -1.93 24.83
CA VAL A 214 11.40 -1.82 26.29
C VAL A 214 12.22 -2.96 26.90
N GLU A 215 12.48 -4.01 26.13
CA GLU A 215 13.23 -5.16 26.63
C GLU A 215 13.84 -5.95 25.48
N LYS A 216 15.07 -6.42 25.71
CA LYS A 216 15.79 -7.33 24.82
C LYS A 216 16.39 -8.47 25.63
N TRP A 217 16.14 -9.71 25.22
CA TRP A 217 16.67 -10.90 25.90
C TRP A 217 17.03 -12.03 24.94
N ASP A 218 17.98 -12.87 25.37
CA ASP A 218 18.41 -14.03 24.59
C ASP A 218 17.51 -15.25 24.88
N PRO A 219 17.19 -16.09 23.87
CA PRO A 219 16.36 -17.28 24.06
C PRO A 219 16.93 -18.25 25.08
N VAL A 220 18.26 -18.37 25.12
CA VAL A 220 18.98 -19.32 25.98
C VAL A 220 18.78 -19.01 27.48
N LEU A 221 18.47 -17.76 27.81
CA LEU A 221 18.20 -17.34 29.19
C LEU A 221 16.75 -17.63 29.63
N LEU A 222 15.83 -17.95 28.71
CA LEU A 222 14.45 -18.30 29.06
C LEU A 222 14.32 -19.74 29.57
N ASP A 223 15.08 -20.69 29.01
CA ASP A 223 15.00 -22.11 29.41
C ASP A 223 15.51 -22.32 30.85
N THR A 224 16.53 -21.56 31.27
CA THR A 224 17.11 -21.65 32.62
C THR A 224 16.26 -21.02 33.71
N ALA A 225 15.26 -20.20 33.36
CA ALA A 225 14.33 -19.59 34.31
C ALA A 225 13.12 -20.49 34.64
N SER A 226 12.89 -21.55 33.86
CA SER A 226 11.79 -22.51 34.09
C SER A 226 12.15 -23.67 35.04
N GLU A 227 13.41 -23.76 35.47
CA GLU A 227 13.92 -24.79 36.40
C GLU A 227 14.15 -24.27 37.85
N LYS A 228 13.50 -23.18 38.26
CA LYS A 228 13.54 -22.69 39.65
C LYS A 228 12.17 -22.55 40.28
#